data_AF-A0A0A9G3F0-F1
#
_entry.id   AF-A0A0A9G3F0-F1
#
_cell.length_a   1.000
_cell.length_b   1.000
_cell.length_c   1.000
_cell.angle_alpha   90.00
_cell.angle_beta   90.00
_cell.angle_gamma   90.00
#
_symmetry.space_group_name_H-M   'P 1'
#
loop_
_entity.id
_entity.type
_entity.pdbx_description
1 polymer ?
#
loop_
_entity_poly.entity_id
_entity_poly.type
_entity_poly.pdbx_seq_one_letter_code
_entity_poly.pdbx_strand_id
1 'polypeptide(L)'
;MIRYRVFRWVSEEGKWAAITSLGGRTLFLGFYGFAACVGPDCPGIRGDCLYAAGRRLGEWHEYSLADGTCDVRYAEYPGAPPLNNNSPVRPPVWVFPSLC
;
A
#
# COMPACT_ATOMS: atom_id res chain seq x y z
N MET A 1 12.02 -3.32 -10.06
CA MET A 1 11.53 -2.41 -9.01
C MET A 1 10.14 -1.93 -9.41
N ILE A 2 9.14 -2.10 -8.56
CA ILE A 2 7.79 -1.57 -8.80
C ILE A 2 7.84 -0.06 -8.51
N ARG A 3 7.31 0.75 -9.42
CA ARG A 3 7.26 2.22 -9.26
C ARG A 3 5.83 2.69 -9.45
N TYR A 4 5.26 3.30 -8.43
CA TYR A 4 3.92 3.86 -8.49
C TYR A 4 3.97 5.32 -8.92
N ARG A 5 3.00 5.71 -9.76
CA ARG A 5 2.73 7.11 -10.11
C ARG A 5 1.33 7.43 -9.65
N VAL A 6 1.20 8.43 -8.78
CA VAL A 6 -0.08 8.80 -8.18
C VAL A 6 -0.51 10.13 -8.74
N PHE A 7 -1.79 10.23 -9.06
CA PHE A 7 -2.39 11.42 -9.63
C PHE A 7 -3.64 11.81 -8.84
N ARG A 8 -3.87 13.11 -8.71
CA ARG A 8 -5.09 13.70 -8.15
C ARG A 8 -5.90 14.35 -9.26
N TRP A 9 -7.22 14.15 -9.25
CA TRP A 9 -8.11 14.87 -10.15
C TRP A 9 -8.20 16.34 -9.71
N VAL A 10 -7.93 17.25 -10.63
CA VAL A 10 -8.06 18.70 -10.45
C VAL A 10 -9.27 19.12 -11.27
N SER A 11 -10.44 19.21 -10.63
CA SER A 11 -11.72 19.44 -11.30
C SER A 11 -11.80 20.78 -12.02
N GLU A 12 -11.19 21.82 -11.45
CA GLU A 12 -11.14 23.16 -12.03
C GLU A 12 -10.42 23.19 -13.39
N GLU A 13 -9.43 22.30 -13.56
CA GLU A 13 -8.62 22.20 -14.77
C GLU A 13 -9.02 21.01 -15.66
N GLY A 14 -9.99 20.19 -15.24
CA GLY A 14 -10.43 19.01 -15.96
C GLY A 14 -9.33 17.98 -16.24
N LYS A 15 -8.33 17.86 -15.36
CA LYS A 15 -7.16 16.99 -15.59
C LYS A 15 -6.66 16.26 -14.35
N TRP A 16 -5.84 15.24 -14.58
CA TRP A 16 -5.09 14.54 -13.55
C TRP A 16 -3.70 15.18 -13.36
N ALA A 17 -3.36 15.59 -12.14
CA ALA A 17 -2.06 16.13 -11.78
C ALA A 17 -1.25 15.14 -10.94
N ALA A 18 0.03 14.95 -11.27
CA ALA A 18 0.90 14.08 -10.49
C ALA A 18 1.11 14.65 -9.08
N ILE A 19 1.10 13.78 -8.06
CA ILE A 19 1.34 14.16 -6.68
C ILE A 19 2.46 13.32 -6.06
N THR A 20 3.21 13.94 -5.15
CA THR A 20 4.30 13.32 -4.39
C THR A 20 3.99 13.23 -2.88
N SER A 21 2.82 13.71 -2.46
CA SER A 21 2.32 13.62 -1.10
C SER A 21 0.81 13.42 -1.13
N LEU A 22 0.31 12.62 -0.19
CA LEU A 22 -1.11 12.36 0.09
C LEU A 22 -1.62 13.22 1.26
N GLY A 23 -0.81 14.18 1.72
CA GLY A 23 -1.11 15.00 2.91
C GLY A 23 -0.98 14.19 4.20
N GLY A 24 0.04 13.34 4.28
CA GLY A 24 0.31 12.44 5.41
C GLY A 24 -0.55 11.18 5.43
N ARG A 25 -1.52 11.04 4.53
CA ARG A 25 -2.39 9.85 4.42
C ARG A 25 -1.63 8.66 3.84
N THR A 26 -2.20 7.47 4.03
CA THR A 26 -1.64 6.22 3.53
C THR A 26 -2.69 5.44 2.74
N LEU A 27 -2.30 4.91 1.58
CA LEU A 27 -3.16 4.08 0.75
C LEU A 27 -2.81 2.60 0.92
N PHE A 28 -3.82 1.76 1.08
CA PHE A 28 -3.70 0.31 1.02
C PHE A 28 -4.32 -0.18 -0.28
N LEU A 29 -3.57 -0.92 -1.07
CA LEU A 29 -4.01 -1.50 -2.34
C LEU A 29 -4.00 -3.01 -2.22
N GLY A 30 -5.18 -3.61 -2.21
CA GLY A 30 -5.36 -5.05 -2.32
C GLY A 30 -5.06 -5.55 -3.73
N PHE A 31 -4.60 -6.79 -3.82
CA PHE A 31 -4.21 -7.40 -5.09
C PHE A 31 -5.36 -7.46 -6.12
N TYR A 32 -6.59 -7.68 -5.65
CA TYR A 32 -7.79 -7.77 -6.49
C TYR A 32 -8.58 -6.45 -6.58
N GLY A 33 -7.92 -5.31 -6.42
CA GLY A 33 -8.53 -4.00 -6.69
C GLY A 33 -9.30 -3.36 -5.53
N PHE A 34 -9.25 -3.93 -4.33
CA PHE A 34 -9.66 -3.22 -3.13
C PHE A 34 -8.69 -2.07 -2.83
N ALA A 35 -9.20 -0.91 -2.45
CA ALA A 35 -8.39 0.21 -2.00
C ALA A 35 -8.98 0.83 -0.74
N ALA A 36 -8.13 1.13 0.23
CA ALA A 36 -8.49 1.90 1.42
C ALA A 36 -7.51 3.07 1.61
N CYS A 37 -7.98 4.13 2.27
CA CYS A 37 -7.19 5.29 2.63
C CYS A 37 -7.30 5.50 4.14
N VAL A 38 -6.16 5.65 4.80
CA VAL A 38 -6.08 5.91 6.24
C VAL A 38 -5.62 7.35 6.47
N GLY A 39 -6.23 8.01 7.45
CA GLY A 39 -5.88 9.37 7.85
C GLY A 39 -4.45 9.49 8.40
N PRO A 40 -3.87 10.69 8.40
CA PRO A 40 -2.51 10.93 8.87
C PRO A 40 -2.33 10.67 10.38
N ASP A 41 -3.42 10.67 11.14
CA ASP A 41 -3.40 10.54 12.60
C ASP A 41 -3.41 9.07 13.08
N CYS A 42 -3.40 8.10 12.17
CA CYS A 42 -3.35 6.68 12.53
C CYS A 42 -1.92 6.29 12.96
N PRO A 43 -1.69 5.89 14.22
CA PRO A 43 -0.36 5.54 14.70
C PRO A 43 0.18 4.26 14.03
N GLY A 44 1.50 4.16 13.91
CA GLY A 44 2.20 2.94 13.47
C GLY A 44 2.23 2.70 11.96
N ILE A 45 1.70 3.62 11.15
CA ILE A 45 1.72 3.54 9.69
C ILE A 45 2.51 4.72 9.12
N ARG A 46 3.36 4.46 8.11
CA ARG A 46 4.11 5.52 7.43
C ARG A 46 3.17 6.34 6.54
N GLY A 47 3.12 7.65 6.77
CA GLY A 47 2.36 8.60 5.95
C GLY A 47 2.97 8.79 4.55
N ASP A 48 2.17 9.31 3.62
CA ASP A 48 2.55 9.54 2.21
C ASP A 48 3.09 8.28 1.51
N CYS A 49 2.55 7.12 1.90
CA CYS A 49 2.95 5.82 1.39
C CYS A 49 1.80 5.03 0.79
N LEU A 50 2.16 4.08 -0.08
CA LEU A 50 1.29 3.04 -0.60
C LEU A 50 1.75 1.71 -0.02
N TYR A 51 0.83 0.96 0.55
CA TYR A 51 1.01 -0.45 0.91
C TYR A 51 0.24 -1.29 -0.10
N ALA A 52 0.97 -1.84 -1.08
CA ALA A 52 0.37 -2.68 -2.11
C ALA A 52 0.62 -4.16 -1.82
N ALA A 53 -0.44 -4.96 -1.82
CA ALA A 53 -0.32 -6.39 -1.63
C ALA A 53 0.51 -7.02 -2.76
N GLY A 54 1.58 -7.72 -2.38
CA GLY A 54 2.38 -8.51 -3.30
C GLY A 54 1.68 -9.81 -3.73
N ARG A 55 2.34 -10.59 -4.59
CA ARG A 55 1.77 -11.84 -5.12
C ARG A 55 1.78 -12.98 -4.09
N ARG A 56 2.69 -12.91 -3.12
CA ARG A 56 2.93 -13.96 -2.13
C ARG A 56 2.16 -13.72 -0.84
N LEU A 57 1.90 -14.81 -0.11
CA LEU A 57 1.32 -14.73 1.23
C LEU A 57 2.18 -13.86 2.17
N GLY A 58 1.51 -13.00 2.93
CA GLY A 58 2.16 -12.02 3.79
C GLY A 58 2.76 -10.80 3.09
N GLU A 59 3.01 -10.83 1.78
CA GLU A 59 3.82 -9.81 1.09
C GLU A 59 3.10 -8.47 0.92
N TRP A 60 3.81 -7.38 1.24
CA TRP A 60 3.40 -6.00 1.09
C TRP A 60 4.56 -5.17 0.55
N HIS A 61 4.32 -4.40 -0.50
CA HIS A 61 5.24 -3.37 -0.98
C HIS A 61 4.90 -2.06 -0.27
N GLU A 62 5.79 -1.60 0.59
CA GLU A 62 5.76 -0.26 1.17
C GLU A 62 6.48 0.69 0.20
N TYR A 63 5.71 1.51 -0.51
CA TYR A 63 6.23 2.49 -1.45
C TYR A 63 6.03 3.91 -0.92
N SER A 64 7.12 4.65 -0.76
CA SER A 64 7.09 6.05 -0.31
C SER A 64 7.00 7.00 -1.50
N LEU A 65 6.04 7.93 -1.46
CA LEU A 65 5.89 8.94 -2.52
C LEU A 65 6.92 10.07 -2.41
N ALA A 66 7.48 10.29 -1.22
CA ALA A 66 8.42 11.38 -0.96
C ALA A 66 9.79 11.14 -1.60
N ASP A 67 10.31 9.91 -1.48
CA ASP A 67 11.66 9.53 -1.91
C ASP A 67 11.67 8.40 -2.97
N GLY A 68 10.51 7.78 -3.24
CA GLY A 68 10.38 6.71 -4.22
C GLY A 68 10.94 5.36 -3.78
N THR A 69 11.28 5.18 -2.50
CA THR A 69 11.74 3.88 -1.99
C THR A 69 10.61 2.86 -2.02
N CYS A 70 10.97 1.58 -2.15
CA CYS A 70 10.02 0.47 -2.28
C CYS A 70 10.58 -0.73 -1.54
N ASP A 71 10.16 -0.90 -0.28
CA ASP A 71 10.58 -2.01 0.57
C ASP A 71 9.55 -3.13 0.53
N VAL A 72 10.01 -4.37 0.66
CA VAL A 72 9.12 -5.52 0.84
C VAL A 72 9.01 -5.83 2.32
N ARG A 73 7.77 -5.81 2.83
CA ARG A 73 7.39 -6.19 4.19
C ARG A 73 6.57 -7.47 4.12
N TYR A 74 6.72 -8.32 5.14
CA TYR A 74 5.92 -9.53 5.27
C TYR A 74 5.10 -9.46 6.55
N ALA A 75 3.80 -9.76 6.44
CA ALA A 75 2.93 -9.86 7.59
C ALA A 75 3.25 -11.15 8.37
N GLU A 76 3.58 -10.99 9.64
CA GLU A 76 3.83 -12.09 10.56
C GLU A 76 2.52 -12.49 11.26
N TYR A 77 2.25 -13.78 11.34
CA TYR A 77 1.11 -14.34 12.07
C TYR A 77 1.37 -15.80 12.44
N PRO A 78 0.73 -16.32 13.50
CA PRO A 78 0.86 -17.73 13.89
C PRO A 78 0.50 -18.68 12.75
N GLY A 79 1.41 -19.59 12.41
CA GLY A 79 1.24 -20.53 11.29
C GLY A 79 1.51 -19.94 9.91
N ALA A 80 2.11 -18.75 9.82
CA ALA A 80 2.58 -18.22 8.54
C ALA A 80 3.58 -19.19 7.87
N PRO A 81 3.43 -19.47 6.57
CA PRO A 81 4.38 -20.32 5.87
C PRO A 81 5.74 -19.61 5.76
N PRO A 82 6.83 -20.36 5.50
CA PRO A 82 8.15 -19.78 5.27
C PRO A 82 8.10 -18.69 4.19
N LEU A 83 8.70 -17.53 4.48
CA LEU A 83 8.82 -16.39 3.58
C LEU A 83 9.93 -16.65 2.57
N ASN A 84 9.61 -17.30 1.46
CA ASN A 84 10.57 -17.61 0.40
C ASN A 84 9.90 -17.64 -0.97
N ASN A 85 10.69 -17.95 -2.01
CA ASN A 85 10.17 -17.98 -3.38
C ASN A 85 9.07 -19.04 -3.63
N ASN A 86 8.89 -19.97 -2.69
CA ASN A 86 7.90 -21.05 -2.76
C ASN A 86 6.66 -20.76 -1.90
N SER A 87 6.55 -19.56 -1.29
CA SER A 87 5.34 -19.20 -0.56
C SER A 87 4.12 -19.24 -1.50
N PRO A 88 2.98 -19.78 -1.05
CA PRO A 88 1.79 -19.89 -1.88
C PRO A 88 1.29 -18.52 -2.34
N VAL A 89 0.61 -18.52 -3.50
CA VAL A 89 -0.13 -17.36 -3.99
C VAL A 89 -1.29 -17.07 -3.03
N ARG A 90 -1.55 -15.78 -2.79
CA ARG A 90 -2.52 -15.34 -1.79
C ARG A 90 -3.97 -15.75 -2.08
N PRO A 91 -4.76 -16.15 -1.05
CA PRO A 91 -6.21 -15.98 -1.06
C PRO A 91 -6.57 -14.47 -0.96
N PRO A 92 -7.80 -14.05 -1.32
CA PRO A 92 -8.21 -12.64 -1.21
C PRO A 92 -7.99 -12.12 0.22
N VAL A 93 -7.19 -11.06 0.34
CA VAL A 93 -6.84 -10.47 1.64
C VAL A 93 -7.83 -9.37 1.98
N TRP A 94 -8.46 -9.51 3.14
CA TRP A 94 -9.09 -8.40 3.83
C TRP A 94 -8.01 -7.61 4.57
N VAL A 95 -7.85 -6.35 4.21
CA VAL A 95 -7.20 -5.39 5.11
C VAL A 95 -8.32 -4.92 6.02
N PHE A 96 -8.15 -5.07 7.32
CA PHE A 96 -8.88 -4.24 8.26
C PHE A 96 -8.05 -2.97 8.38
N PRO A 97 -8.29 -1.92 7.57
CA PRO A 97 -7.78 -0.62 7.95
C PRO A 97 -8.40 -0.41 9.32
N SER A 98 -7.59 -0.29 10.37
CA SER A 98 -8.06 0.34 11.60
C SER A 98 -8.53 1.74 11.17
N LEU A 99 -9.81 1.81 10.82
CA LEU A 99 -10.53 3.02 10.46
C LEU A 99 -10.59 3.80 11.76
N CYS A 100 -9.65 4.73 11.93
CA CYS A 100 -9.78 5.81 12.88
C CYS A 100 -10.99 6.66 12.49
#